data_AF-A0A1I8M9A6-F1
#
_entry.id   AF-A0A1I8M9A6-F1
#
_cell.length_a   1.000
_cell.length_b   1.000
_cell.length_c   1.000
_cell.angle_alpha   90.00
_cell.angle_beta   90.00
_cell.angle_gamma   90.00
#
_symmetry.space_group_name_H-M   'P 1'
#
loop_
_entity.id
_entity.type
_entity.pdbx_description
1 polymer ?
#
loop_
_entity_poly.entity_id
_entity_poly.type
_entity_poly.pdbx_seq_one_letter_code
_entity_poly.pdbx_strand_id
1 'polypeptide(L)'
;ILALRDVRVKVPHAVRRGQRITMKCHYDIEDDTLYSVKWYKGRREFYSYTPNENPALKVFQIPGVRVDRHASNETQLVLDSATMATAGKYSCEVSADAPSFHTLIAAAELEVVELPHNPPFITGMRARYHVGDILRGNCTSRHSKPAANLTWTVNNEE
;
A
#
# COMPACT_ATOMS: atom_id res chain seq x y z
N ILE A 1 30.43 10.66 -15.78
CA ILE A 1 29.22 10.63 -16.62
C ILE A 1 28.08 10.97 -15.69
N LEU A 2 27.48 12.14 -15.86
CA LEU A 2 26.26 12.54 -15.14
C LEU A 2 25.09 11.84 -15.85
N ALA A 3 24.24 11.15 -15.11
CA ALA A 3 23.17 10.33 -15.64
C ALA A 3 22.15 9.96 -14.54
N LEU A 4 21.00 9.44 -14.96
CA LEU A 4 19.93 8.99 -14.06
C LEU A 4 20.48 8.24 -12.82
N ARG A 5 20.11 8.71 -11.64
CA ARG A 5 20.50 8.13 -10.35
C ARG A 5 19.45 8.34 -9.25
N ASP A 6 19.70 7.72 -8.09
CA ASP A 6 18.92 7.88 -6.86
C ASP A 6 17.41 7.62 -7.02
N VAL A 7 17.05 6.64 -7.87
CA VAL A 7 15.66 6.20 -8.01
C VAL A 7 15.21 5.52 -6.71
N ARG A 8 14.21 6.10 -6.06
CA ARG A 8 13.62 5.62 -4.82
C ARG A 8 12.11 5.72 -4.86
N VAL A 9 11.43 4.77 -4.22
CA VAL A 9 9.97 4.81 -4.06
C VAL A 9 9.58 5.09 -2.62
N LYS A 10 8.54 5.89 -2.45
CA LYS A 10 7.84 6.09 -1.19
C LYS A 10 6.44 5.48 -1.31
N VAL A 11 6.29 4.29 -0.78
CA VAL A 11 5.01 3.57 -0.67
C VAL A 11 4.67 3.47 0.82
N PRO A 12 3.44 3.81 1.25
CA PRO A 12 3.04 3.59 2.64
C PRO A 12 3.18 2.11 3.00
N HIS A 13 3.78 1.80 4.15
CA HIS A 13 3.93 0.41 4.60
C HIS A 13 2.57 -0.28 4.79
N ALA A 14 1.61 0.42 5.39
CA ALA A 14 0.26 -0.08 5.60
C ALA A 14 -0.78 1.03 5.39
N VAL A 15 -1.93 0.67 4.83
CA VAL A 15 -3.11 1.55 4.67
C VAL A 15 -4.38 0.82 5.06
N ARG A 16 -5.38 1.54 5.57
CA ARG A 16 -6.67 0.94 5.89
C ARG A 16 -7.48 0.68 4.61
N ARG A 17 -8.22 -0.43 4.56
CA ARG A 17 -9.21 -0.68 3.49
C ARG A 17 -10.13 0.53 3.33
N GLY A 18 -10.35 0.96 2.10
CA GLY A 18 -11.13 2.13 1.73
C GLY A 18 -10.31 3.42 1.58
N GLN A 19 -9.11 3.49 2.16
CA GLN A 19 -8.29 4.69 2.19
C GLN A 19 -7.68 5.02 0.82
N ARG A 20 -7.58 6.32 0.50
CA ARG A 20 -6.84 6.84 -0.65
C ARG A 20 -5.32 6.66 -0.42
N ILE A 21 -4.59 6.23 -1.44
CA ILE A 21 -3.15 5.94 -1.35
C ILE A 21 -2.39 6.92 -2.23
N THR A 22 -1.29 7.48 -1.71
CA THR A 22 -0.35 8.29 -2.49
C THR A 22 1.03 7.64 -2.42
N MET A 23 1.58 7.34 -3.58
CA MET A 23 2.93 6.81 -3.76
C MET A 23 3.77 7.83 -4.51
N LYS A 24 5.06 7.90 -4.20
CA LYS A 24 6.00 8.80 -4.90
C LYS A 24 7.18 8.05 -5.46
N CYS A 25 7.65 8.48 -6.62
CA CYS A 25 8.89 8.06 -7.23
C CYS A 25 9.83 9.26 -7.27
N HIS A 26 10.92 9.16 -6.53
CA HIS A 26 11.97 10.16 -6.46
C HIS A 26 13.11 9.68 -7.36
N TYR A 27 13.65 10.57 -8.19
CA TYR A 27 14.78 10.29 -9.06
C TYR A 27 15.52 11.60 -9.37
N ASP A 28 16.80 11.50 -9.69
CA ASP A 28 17.64 12.61 -10.15
C ASP A 28 18.04 12.31 -11.60
N ILE A 29 17.57 13.15 -12.52
CA ILE A 29 17.83 13.02 -13.96
C ILE A 29 19.10 13.77 -14.39
N GLU A 30 19.69 14.59 -13.51
CA GLU A 30 20.82 15.47 -13.82
C GLU A 30 20.64 16.23 -15.15
N ASP A 31 21.57 16.06 -16.11
CA ASP A 31 21.55 16.67 -17.44
C ASP A 31 20.89 15.76 -18.51
N ASP A 32 20.27 14.65 -18.09
CA ASP A 32 19.62 13.72 -18.99
C ASP A 32 18.17 14.12 -19.28
N THR A 33 17.57 13.52 -20.30
CA THR A 33 16.16 13.76 -20.64
C THR A 33 15.31 12.59 -20.15
N LEU A 34 14.21 12.88 -19.46
CA LEU A 34 13.28 11.83 -19.03
C LEU A 34 12.59 11.21 -20.25
N TYR A 35 12.77 9.90 -20.45
CA TYR A 35 12.03 9.14 -21.44
C TYR A 35 10.69 8.67 -20.87
N SER A 36 10.69 7.99 -19.73
CA SER A 36 9.44 7.52 -19.11
C SER A 36 9.55 7.23 -17.62
N VAL A 37 8.41 7.32 -16.92
CA VAL A 37 8.21 6.78 -15.57
C VAL A 37 7.06 5.78 -15.62
N LYS A 38 7.30 4.54 -15.16
CA LYS A 38 6.32 3.47 -15.18
C LYS A 38 6.13 2.87 -13.80
N TRP A 39 4.89 2.55 -13.46
CA TRP A 39 4.55 1.86 -12.23
C TRP A 39 4.02 0.45 -12.50
N TYR A 40 4.52 -0.49 -11.70
CA TYR A 40 4.18 -1.90 -11.74
C TYR A 40 3.62 -2.36 -10.41
N LYS A 41 2.60 -3.22 -10.44
CA LYS A 41 2.19 -4.03 -9.29
C LYS A 41 2.57 -5.48 -9.57
N GLY A 42 3.53 -6.00 -8.81
CA GLY A 42 4.22 -7.24 -9.17
C GLY A 42 4.91 -7.11 -10.53
N ARG A 43 4.40 -7.81 -11.56
CA ARG A 43 4.94 -7.77 -12.94
C ARG A 43 4.05 -7.03 -13.94
N ARG A 44 2.91 -6.50 -13.50
CA ARG A 44 1.94 -5.86 -14.39
C ARG A 44 2.09 -4.36 -14.34
N GLU A 45 2.43 -3.76 -15.48
CA GLU A 45 2.34 -2.32 -15.67
C GLU A 45 0.87 -1.89 -15.51
N PHE A 46 0.64 -0.80 -14.79
CA PHE A 46 -0.70 -0.23 -14.65
C PHE A 46 -0.73 1.29 -14.82
N TYR A 47 0.43 1.93 -14.89
CA TYR A 47 0.55 3.36 -15.11
C TYR A 47 1.87 3.68 -15.81
N SER A 48 1.84 4.57 -16.80
CA SER A 48 3.02 5.13 -17.43
C SER A 48 2.86 6.61 -17.73
N TYR A 49 3.95 7.35 -17.56
CA TYR A 49 4.11 8.74 -17.92
C TYR A 49 5.28 8.88 -18.89
N THR A 50 5.00 9.36 -20.10
CA THR A 50 5.98 9.57 -21.19
C THR A 50 5.82 11.02 -21.69
N PRO A 51 6.70 11.97 -21.30
CA PRO A 51 6.50 13.40 -21.58
C PRO A 51 6.31 13.72 -23.07
N ASN A 52 6.98 12.98 -23.95
CA ASN A 52 7.00 13.21 -25.39
C ASN A 52 5.81 12.56 -26.14
N GLU A 53 4.90 11.87 -25.44
CA GLU A 53 3.69 11.28 -26.03
C GLU A 53 2.44 12.14 -25.79
N ASN A 54 1.43 12.00 -26.66
CA ASN A 54 0.12 12.60 -26.47
C ASN A 54 -0.99 11.53 -26.52
N PRO A 55 -1.67 11.20 -25.39
CA PRO A 55 -1.46 11.78 -24.06
C PRO A 55 -0.20 11.24 -23.38
N ALA A 56 0.46 12.07 -22.58
CA ALA A 56 1.66 11.68 -21.82
C ALA A 56 1.37 10.62 -20.75
N LEU A 57 0.14 10.60 -20.21
CA LEU A 57 -0.27 9.69 -19.13
C LEU A 57 -1.17 8.55 -19.65
N LYS A 58 -0.72 7.32 -19.42
CA LYS A 58 -1.46 6.08 -19.74
C LYS A 58 -1.74 5.28 -18.46
N VAL A 59 -2.94 4.68 -18.38
CA VAL A 59 -3.37 3.84 -17.25
C VAL A 59 -3.92 2.54 -17.81
N PHE A 60 -3.44 1.42 -17.26
CA PHE A 60 -3.89 0.08 -17.62
C PHE A 60 -4.66 -0.53 -16.43
N GLN A 61 -5.82 -1.10 -16.72
CA GLN A 61 -6.66 -1.67 -15.67
C GLN A 61 -6.09 -2.99 -15.18
N ILE A 62 -5.86 -3.07 -13.86
CA ILE A 62 -5.51 -4.32 -13.19
C ILE A 62 -6.40 -4.50 -11.94
N PRO A 63 -6.74 -5.75 -11.56
CA PRO A 63 -7.57 -5.99 -10.40
C PRO A 63 -6.99 -5.36 -9.12
N GLY A 64 -7.85 -4.70 -8.34
CA GLY A 64 -7.47 -4.10 -7.06
C GLY A 64 -6.72 -2.77 -7.15
N VAL A 65 -6.53 -2.19 -8.34
CA VAL A 65 -5.88 -0.88 -8.50
C VAL A 65 -6.77 0.04 -9.32
N ARG A 66 -7.07 1.22 -8.77
CA ARG A 66 -7.82 2.26 -9.45
C ARG A 66 -7.07 3.58 -9.30
N VAL A 67 -6.50 4.04 -10.40
CA VAL A 67 -5.66 5.24 -10.44
C VAL A 67 -6.52 6.50 -10.55
N ASP A 68 -6.25 7.49 -9.70
CA ASP A 68 -6.76 8.86 -9.83
C ASP A 68 -5.86 9.61 -10.82
N ARG A 69 -6.34 9.76 -12.07
CA ARG A 69 -5.58 10.41 -13.15
C ARG A 69 -5.33 11.90 -12.89
N HIS A 70 -6.20 12.57 -12.15
CA HIS A 70 -6.10 14.02 -11.91
C HIS A 70 -5.11 14.34 -10.80
N ALA A 71 -4.90 13.39 -9.89
CA ALA A 71 -3.94 13.52 -8.79
C ALA A 71 -2.60 12.82 -9.04
N SER A 72 -2.40 12.23 -10.23
CA SER A 72 -1.18 11.51 -10.62
C SER A 72 -0.42 12.25 -11.73
N ASN A 73 0.90 12.16 -11.70
CA ASN A 73 1.81 12.82 -12.64
C ASN A 73 3.14 12.03 -12.77
N GLU A 74 4.22 12.68 -13.21
CA GLU A 74 5.53 12.08 -13.44
C GLU A 74 6.28 11.60 -12.18
N THR A 75 5.91 12.11 -11.00
CA THR A 75 6.57 11.77 -9.72
C THR A 75 5.62 11.18 -8.69
N GLN A 76 4.32 11.40 -8.85
CA GLN A 76 3.28 10.99 -7.90
C GLN A 76 2.24 10.09 -8.56
N LEU A 77 1.89 9.01 -7.87
CA LEU A 77 0.80 8.11 -8.24
C LEU A 77 -0.22 8.06 -7.11
N VAL A 78 -1.49 8.30 -7.45
CA VAL A 78 -2.60 8.26 -6.49
C VAL A 78 -3.57 7.14 -6.86
N LEU A 79 -3.92 6.31 -5.87
CA LEU A 79 -4.99 5.32 -5.99
C LEU A 79 -6.20 5.75 -5.18
N ASP A 80 -7.39 5.67 -5.78
CA ASP A 80 -8.63 6.19 -5.20
C ASP A 80 -8.99 5.56 -3.85
N SER A 81 -8.89 4.24 -3.76
CA SER A 81 -9.36 3.49 -2.60
C SER A 81 -8.68 2.12 -2.50
N ALA A 82 -8.13 1.82 -1.32
CA ALA A 82 -7.47 0.57 -1.00
C ALA A 82 -8.48 -0.59 -0.85
N THR A 83 -8.19 -1.71 -1.50
CA THR A 83 -8.87 -2.99 -1.33
C THR A 83 -7.88 -4.05 -0.89
N MET A 84 -8.33 -5.22 -0.44
CA MET A 84 -7.40 -6.31 -0.11
C MET A 84 -6.53 -6.74 -1.29
N ALA A 85 -7.02 -6.60 -2.52
CA ALA A 85 -6.27 -6.89 -3.74
C ALA A 85 -5.23 -5.80 -4.08
N THR A 86 -5.33 -4.62 -3.47
CA THR A 86 -4.35 -3.53 -3.63
C THR A 86 -3.03 -3.87 -2.94
N ALA A 87 -3.01 -4.75 -1.92
CA ALA A 87 -1.78 -5.15 -1.25
C ALA A 87 -0.76 -5.82 -2.21
N GLY A 88 0.53 -5.68 -1.87
CA GLY A 88 1.67 -6.32 -2.53
C GLY A 88 2.73 -5.33 -3.01
N LYS A 89 3.67 -5.84 -3.82
CA LYS A 89 4.84 -5.10 -4.29
C LYS A 89 4.50 -4.08 -5.37
N TYR A 90 4.91 -2.85 -5.14
CA TYR A 90 4.88 -1.76 -6.13
C TYR A 90 6.29 -1.37 -6.53
N SER A 91 6.52 -1.19 -7.83
CA SER A 91 7.80 -0.74 -8.37
C SER A 91 7.60 0.50 -9.25
N CYS A 92 8.53 1.43 -9.17
CA CYS A 92 8.68 2.53 -10.13
C CYS A 92 9.95 2.30 -10.95
N GLU A 93 9.80 2.28 -12.28
CA GLU A 93 10.89 2.26 -13.25
C GLU A 93 11.00 3.65 -13.87
N VAL A 94 12.21 4.19 -13.90
CA VAL A 94 12.52 5.47 -14.54
C VAL A 94 13.53 5.19 -15.63
N SER A 95 13.25 5.68 -16.83
CA SER A 95 14.13 5.57 -17.99
C SER A 95 14.48 6.96 -18.50
N ALA A 96 15.76 7.18 -18.77
CA ALA A 96 16.27 8.33 -19.49
C ALA A 96 16.30 8.06 -21.01
N ASP A 97 16.30 9.14 -21.79
CA ASP A 97 16.35 9.10 -23.25
C ASP A 97 17.80 8.97 -23.75
N ALA A 98 17.98 9.06 -25.07
CA ALA A 98 19.29 9.18 -25.67
C ALA A 98 20.07 10.38 -25.06
N PRO A 99 21.38 10.25 -24.81
CA PRO A 99 22.25 9.14 -25.22
C PRO A 99 22.44 8.03 -24.17
N SER A 100 22.04 8.23 -22.92
CA SER A 100 22.40 7.29 -21.84
C SER A 100 21.54 6.02 -21.88
N PHE A 101 20.26 6.16 -22.22
CA PHE A 101 19.25 5.10 -22.13
C PHE A 101 19.20 4.41 -20.77
N HIS A 102 19.68 5.07 -19.71
CA HIS A 102 19.72 4.49 -18.38
C HIS A 102 18.32 4.19 -17.87
N THR A 103 18.15 3.01 -17.27
CA THR A 103 16.90 2.62 -16.64
C THR A 103 17.18 2.08 -15.25
N LEU A 104 16.51 2.66 -14.26
CA LEU A 104 16.62 2.27 -12.86
C LEU A 104 15.24 1.98 -12.28
N ILE A 105 15.17 1.01 -11.38
CA ILE A 105 13.91 0.56 -10.77
C ILE A 105 14.07 0.49 -9.25
N ALA A 106 13.07 0.98 -8.53
CA ALA A 106 12.96 0.84 -7.09
C ALA A 106 11.58 0.29 -6.71
N ALA A 107 11.51 -0.44 -5.61
CA ALA A 107 10.28 -1.12 -5.20
C ALA A 107 10.08 -1.12 -3.68
N ALA A 108 8.82 -1.19 -3.26
CA ALA A 108 8.41 -1.31 -1.87
C ALA A 108 7.09 -2.09 -1.76
N GLU A 109 6.83 -2.67 -0.59
CA GLU A 109 5.61 -3.42 -0.30
C GLU A 109 4.52 -2.50 0.29
N LEU A 110 3.27 -2.75 -0.11
CA LEU A 110 2.09 -2.12 0.48
C LEU A 110 1.23 -3.18 1.16
N GLU A 111 0.95 -3.00 2.44
CA GLU A 111 -0.07 -3.78 3.15
C GLU A 111 -1.40 -3.04 3.20
N VAL A 112 -2.50 -3.81 3.12
CA VAL A 112 -3.84 -3.28 3.34
C VAL A 112 -4.42 -3.97 4.57
N VAL A 113 -4.74 -3.15 5.58
CA VAL A 113 -5.29 -3.59 6.85
C VAL A 113 -6.79 -3.35 6.94
N GLU A 114 -7.48 -4.26 7.62
CA GLU A 114 -8.87 -4.14 8.00
C GLU A 114 -8.96 -4.20 9.52
N LEU A 115 -9.45 -3.11 10.09
CA LEU A 115 -9.64 -3.00 11.52
C LEU A 115 -10.98 -3.62 11.92
N PRO A 116 -11.08 -4.25 13.10
CA PRO A 116 -12.35 -4.70 13.63
C PRO A 116 -13.35 -3.53 13.65
N HIS A 117 -14.55 -3.76 13.13
CA HIS A 117 -15.61 -2.75 13.14
C HIS A 117 -16.31 -2.63 14.50
N ASN A 118 -16.25 -3.69 15.30
CA ASN A 118 -16.89 -3.76 16.61
C ASN A 118 -15.87 -4.19 17.67
N PRO A 119 -16.07 -3.81 18.94
CA PRO A 119 -15.32 -4.38 20.05
C PRO A 119 -15.43 -5.91 20.08
N PRO A 120 -14.43 -6.61 20.64
CA PRO A 120 -14.57 -8.04 20.87
C PRO A 120 -15.71 -8.32 21.86
N PHE A 121 -16.31 -9.50 21.75
CA PHE A 121 -17.35 -9.95 22.67
C PHE A 121 -16.93 -11.25 23.34
N ILE A 122 -17.34 -11.41 24.60
CA ILE A 122 -17.03 -12.58 25.42
C ILE A 122 -18.24 -13.51 25.50
N THR A 123 -17.99 -14.81 25.35
CA THR A 123 -18.99 -15.88 25.49
C THR A 123 -18.50 -16.98 26.42
N GLY A 124 -19.42 -17.79 26.95
CA GLY A 124 -19.07 -18.95 27.80
C GLY A 124 -18.82 -18.65 29.29
N MET A 125 -18.86 -17.39 29.69
CA MET A 125 -18.77 -17.00 31.11
C MET A 125 -20.08 -17.26 31.87
N ARG A 126 -19.96 -17.60 33.15
CA ARG A 126 -21.08 -17.76 34.07
C ARG A 126 -21.41 -16.42 34.71
N ALA A 127 -22.68 -16.23 35.09
CA ALA A 127 -23.12 -15.01 35.77
C ALA A 127 -22.52 -14.86 37.19
N ARG A 128 -22.11 -15.97 37.82
CA ARG A 128 -21.58 -16.02 39.18
C ARG A 128 -20.52 -17.12 39.31
N TYR A 129 -19.56 -16.88 40.19
CA TYR A 129 -18.45 -17.78 40.52
C TYR A 129 -18.20 -17.76 42.02
N HIS A 130 -17.73 -18.89 42.55
CA HIS A 130 -17.21 -18.99 43.92
C HIS A 130 -15.70 -18.78 43.92
N VAL A 131 -15.15 -18.42 45.09
CA VAL A 131 -13.70 -18.31 45.26
C VAL A 131 -13.08 -19.69 44.99
N GLY A 132 -12.06 -19.72 44.12
CA GLY A 132 -11.41 -20.94 43.65
C GLY A 132 -11.96 -21.50 42.33
N ASP A 133 -13.08 -20.97 41.82
CA ASP A 133 -13.57 -21.36 40.50
C ASP A 133 -12.64 -20.87 39.37
N ILE A 134 -12.53 -21.68 38.31
CA ILE A 134 -11.80 -21.30 37.10
C ILE A 134 -12.71 -20.50 36.16
N LEU A 135 -12.31 -19.27 35.85
CA LEU A 135 -12.93 -18.46 34.81
C LEU A 135 -12.57 -19.04 33.43
N ARG A 136 -13.58 -19.44 32.66
CA ARG A 136 -13.43 -19.84 31.26
C ARG A 136 -14.36 -19.01 30.40
N GLY A 137 -13.80 -18.39 29.38
CA GLY A 137 -14.54 -17.59 28.41
C GLY A 137 -13.83 -17.61 27.05
N ASN A 138 -14.59 -17.28 26.01
CA ASN A 138 -14.08 -17.11 24.66
C ASN A 138 -14.31 -15.66 24.23
N CYS A 139 -13.22 -14.95 23.97
CA CYS A 139 -13.21 -13.58 23.47
C CYS A 139 -13.03 -13.64 21.96
N THR A 140 -14.01 -13.14 21.21
CA THR A 140 -14.00 -13.17 19.74
C THR A 140 -14.03 -11.76 19.18
N SER A 141 -13.05 -11.44 18.31
CA SER A 141 -13.09 -10.27 17.43
C SER A 141 -13.26 -10.73 15.99
N ARG A 142 -14.20 -10.11 15.27
CA ARG A 142 -14.53 -10.49 13.90
C ARG A 142 -13.97 -9.49 12.89
N HIS A 143 -13.68 -9.98 11.69
CA HIS A 143 -13.37 -9.18 10.50
C HIS A 143 -12.19 -8.21 10.69
N SER A 144 -11.01 -8.76 10.93
CA SER A 144 -9.77 -7.99 10.94
C SER A 144 -8.69 -8.66 10.11
N LYS A 145 -7.83 -7.84 9.51
CA LYS A 145 -6.59 -8.26 8.88
C LYS A 145 -5.50 -7.22 9.19
N PRO A 146 -4.41 -7.57 9.88
CA PRO A 146 -4.13 -8.88 10.49
C PRO A 146 -5.13 -9.26 11.59
N ALA A 147 -5.00 -10.48 12.13
CA ALA A 147 -5.82 -10.90 13.27
C ALA A 147 -5.66 -9.90 14.42
N ALA A 148 -6.77 -9.54 15.08
CA ALA A 148 -6.77 -8.58 16.16
C ALA A 148 -6.00 -9.13 17.36
N ASN A 149 -5.20 -8.28 18.00
CA ASN A 149 -4.61 -8.59 19.30
C ASN A 149 -5.70 -8.49 20.38
N LEU A 150 -5.90 -9.57 21.12
CA LEU A 150 -6.88 -9.66 22.20
C LEU A 150 -6.16 -9.79 23.53
N THR A 151 -6.48 -8.87 24.45
CA THR A 151 -6.00 -8.89 25.84
C THR A 151 -7.19 -9.12 26.75
N TRP A 152 -7.04 -10.00 27.74
CA TRP A 152 -8.03 -10.22 28.78
C TRP A 152 -7.68 -9.36 29.99
N THR A 153 -8.70 -8.86 30.69
CA THR A 153 -8.50 -8.13 31.95
C THR A 153 -9.61 -8.52 32.94
N VAL A 154 -9.26 -8.70 34.20
CA VAL A 154 -10.19 -8.91 35.32
C VAL A 154 -10.03 -7.75 36.29
N ASN A 155 -11.10 -6.99 36.56
CA ASN A 155 -11.06 -5.80 37.41
C ASN A 155 -9.99 -4.76 36.99
N ASN A 156 -9.75 -4.62 35.68
CA ASN A 156 -8.71 -3.78 35.09
C ASN A 156 -7.25 -4.22 35.34
N GLU A 157 -7.05 -5.44 35.84
CA GLU A 157 -5.74 -6.08 35.90
C GLU A 157 -5.65 -7.14 34.80
N GLU A 158 -4.49 -7.25 34.16
CA GLU A 158 -4.21 -8.23 33.10
C GLU A 158 -3.92 -9.62 33.66
#